data_AF-N6VYC2-F1
#
_entry.id   AF-N6VYC2-F1
#
_cell.length_a   1.000
_cell.length_b   1.000
_cell.length_c   1.000
_cell.angle_alpha   90.00
_cell.angle_beta   90.00
_cell.angle_gamma   90.00
#
_symmetry.space_group_name_H-M   'P 1'
#
loop_
_entity.id
_entity.type
_entity.pdbx_description
1 polymer ?
#
loop_
_entity_poly.entity_id
_entity_poly.type
_entity_poly.pdbx_seq_one_letter_code
_entity_poly.pdbx_strand_id
1 'polypeptide(L)'
;MTEPSHKADSQSTSEGESCPGGKSRPHKWRPWGLFLILLALVSVLLVRDDLRRQAIGSTTEAIRTLAIEGLGLSPRELFIWRLKIAGLAESPLGQQWQKAAQVAGSDPVSLDRQLQTQRGFVADVVEAHVYQVTLKRGAELVWRLDRVADSGGELFASLERRDSDGEFGTGTWETVAELDASGQSTRRVVREDGIYRIVLQPELFASVEYNLALASGGSLGMPVSGASQRDIGSPFGAPRDGGARSHHGVDIFAPRGTAVTAVADGRVRTGTSNLGGKHVWLSGSLLGFGSPRYYYAHLDAFEVESGADVDAGDVLGYVGNTGNARTTPPHLHFGIYTASGPVDPEPFLQPEPVLPRE
;
A
#
# COMPACT_ATOMS: atom_id res chain seq x y z
N MET A 1 8.21 -11.39 -56.53
CA MET A 1 9.24 -10.87 -57.44
C MET A 1 8.92 -9.41 -57.71
N THR A 2 9.79 -8.52 -57.20
CA THR A 2 10.19 -7.22 -57.77
C THR A 2 9.12 -6.24 -58.29
N GLU A 3 9.00 -5.10 -57.60
CA GLU A 3 8.61 -3.80 -58.19
C GLU A 3 9.53 -3.40 -59.37
N PRO A 4 9.15 -2.41 -60.21
CA PRO A 4 9.72 -1.07 -60.00
C PRO A 4 8.86 0.16 -60.40
N SER A 5 8.95 1.20 -59.56
CA SER A 5 9.40 2.59 -59.81
C SER A 5 8.75 3.53 -60.87
N HIS A 6 8.33 4.71 -60.36
CA HIS A 6 8.51 6.11 -60.82
C HIS A 6 8.02 6.51 -62.24
N LYS A 7 7.43 7.70 -62.48
CA LYS A 7 7.95 9.06 -62.19
C LYS A 7 6.95 10.12 -62.70
N ALA A 8 7.14 11.36 -62.23
CA ALA A 8 7.04 12.64 -62.95
C ALA A 8 5.91 13.64 -62.60
N ASP A 9 6.33 14.91 -62.70
CA ASP A 9 5.94 16.14 -62.03
C ASP A 9 4.81 16.96 -62.67
N SER A 10 4.21 17.77 -61.80
CA SER A 10 3.61 19.12 -61.93
C SER A 10 3.32 19.76 -63.31
N GLN A 11 2.13 20.39 -63.44
CA GLN A 11 1.98 21.85 -63.64
C GLN A 11 0.51 22.36 -63.54
N SER A 12 0.37 23.56 -62.94
CA SER A 12 -0.62 24.67 -63.09
C SER A 12 -1.85 24.52 -64.02
N THR A 13 -3.03 25.15 -63.87
CA THR A 13 -3.61 26.26 -63.06
C THR A 13 -5.09 26.43 -63.44
N SER A 14 -5.90 27.00 -62.53
CA SER A 14 -7.10 27.90 -62.73
C SER A 14 -8.33 27.30 -63.45
N GLU A 15 -9.61 27.55 -63.17
CA GLU A 15 -10.46 28.49 -62.40
C GLU A 15 -11.72 27.65 -62.00
N GLY A 16 -12.44 27.87 -60.91
CA GLY A 16 -13.34 29.01 -60.68
C GLY A 16 -14.61 28.53 -59.94
N GLU A 17 -15.34 29.50 -59.39
CA GLU A 17 -16.69 29.47 -58.81
C GLU A 17 -16.88 29.19 -57.31
N SER A 18 -17.55 30.19 -56.72
CA SER A 18 -17.83 30.45 -55.30
C SER A 18 -19.28 30.12 -54.94
N CYS A 19 -19.53 29.75 -53.68
CA CYS A 19 -20.80 29.98 -52.98
C CYS A 19 -20.58 30.27 -51.48
N PRO A 20 -21.38 31.13 -50.83
CA PRO A 20 -21.07 31.69 -49.51
C PRO A 20 -21.74 30.92 -48.37
N GLY A 21 -20.98 30.66 -47.29
CA GLY A 21 -21.49 30.10 -46.04
C GLY A 21 -21.06 30.95 -44.85
N GLY A 22 -22.03 31.63 -44.22
CA GLY A 22 -21.83 32.45 -43.03
C GLY A 22 -21.24 31.65 -41.86
N LYS A 23 -20.19 32.19 -41.23
CA LYS A 23 -19.63 31.68 -39.99
C LYS A 23 -19.78 32.74 -38.90
N SER A 24 -20.62 32.47 -37.91
CA SER A 24 -20.63 33.15 -36.62
C SER A 24 -19.25 33.02 -35.96
N ARG A 25 -18.58 34.14 -35.70
CA ARG A 25 -17.29 34.14 -34.98
C ARG A 25 -17.54 33.95 -33.48
N PRO A 26 -16.91 32.98 -32.80
CA PRO A 26 -16.96 32.89 -31.35
C PRO A 26 -16.19 34.06 -30.73
N HIS A 27 -16.75 34.63 -29.66
CA HIS A 27 -16.17 35.74 -28.90
C HIS A 27 -14.86 35.29 -28.26
N LYS A 28 -13.72 35.58 -28.92
CA LYS A 28 -12.39 35.35 -28.34
C LYS A 28 -12.21 36.30 -27.15
N TRP A 29 -12.15 35.76 -25.94
CA TRP A 29 -11.73 36.48 -24.75
C TRP A 29 -10.30 37.01 -24.96
N ARG A 30 -10.11 38.32 -24.77
CA ARG A 30 -8.79 38.93 -24.87
C ARG A 30 -8.01 38.64 -23.58
N PRO A 31 -6.73 38.22 -23.64
CA PRO A 31 -5.94 37.85 -22.46
C PRO A 31 -5.82 38.98 -21.42
N TRP A 32 -5.96 40.25 -21.83
CA TRP A 32 -5.99 41.42 -20.95
C TRP A 32 -7.19 41.45 -19.97
N GLY A 33 -8.32 40.82 -20.32
CA GLY A 33 -9.49 40.74 -19.44
C GLY A 33 -9.23 39.91 -18.20
N LEU A 34 -8.49 38.81 -18.33
CA LEU A 34 -8.10 37.97 -17.20
C LEU A 34 -7.14 38.72 -16.26
N PHE A 35 -6.23 39.51 -16.82
CA PHE A 35 -5.28 40.32 -16.05
C PHE A 35 -5.96 41.39 -15.21
N LEU A 36 -6.95 42.10 -15.77
CA LEU A 36 -7.73 43.11 -15.03
C LEU A 36 -8.58 42.50 -13.92
N ILE A 37 -9.15 41.30 -14.16
CA ILE A 37 -9.88 40.56 -13.13
C ILE A 37 -8.93 40.13 -12.01
N LEU A 38 -7.74 39.64 -12.33
CA LEU A 38 -6.72 39.27 -11.34
C LEU A 38 -6.27 40.47 -10.51
N LEU A 39 -6.07 41.63 -11.15
CA LEU A 39 -5.65 42.86 -10.49
C LEU A 39 -6.74 43.39 -9.53
N ALA A 40 -8.00 43.33 -9.95
CA ALA A 40 -9.14 43.69 -9.12
C ALA A 40 -9.30 42.71 -7.94
N LEU A 41 -9.12 41.41 -8.18
CA LEU A 41 -9.16 40.38 -7.13
C LEU A 41 -8.05 40.61 -6.09
N VAL A 42 -6.81 40.86 -6.53
CA VAL A 42 -5.68 41.19 -5.65
C VAL A 42 -5.95 42.46 -4.86
N SER A 43 -6.51 43.50 -5.49
CA SER A 43 -6.85 44.76 -4.82
C SER A 43 -7.92 44.57 -3.74
N VAL A 44 -8.93 43.73 -3.99
CA VAL A 44 -9.97 43.38 -3.00
C VAL A 44 -9.36 42.58 -1.83
N LEU A 45 -8.46 41.64 -2.12
CA LEU A 45 -7.77 40.83 -1.11
C LEU A 45 -6.77 41.64 -0.26
N LEU A 46 -6.27 42.78 -0.76
CA LEU A 46 -5.39 43.69 0.01
C LEU A 46 -6.16 44.57 1.01
N VAL A 47 -7.45 44.79 0.79
CA VAL A 47 -8.29 45.69 1.62
C VAL A 47 -9.19 44.92 2.59
N ARG A 48 -9.51 43.66 2.28
CA ARG A 48 -10.44 42.84 3.07
C ARG A 48 -9.77 41.61 3.66
N ASP A 49 -9.39 41.71 4.94
CA ASP A 49 -8.74 40.63 5.70
C ASP A 49 -9.60 39.36 5.86
N ASP A 50 -10.93 39.47 5.80
CA ASP A 50 -11.85 38.34 5.89
C ASP A 50 -11.87 37.53 4.58
N LEU A 51 -11.99 38.21 3.44
CA LEU A 51 -11.88 37.59 2.12
C LEU A 51 -10.47 37.07 1.85
N ARG A 52 -9.43 37.75 2.36
CA ARG A 52 -8.05 37.28 2.28
C ARG A 52 -7.86 35.98 3.03
N ARG A 53 -8.38 35.86 4.26
CA ARG A 53 -8.30 34.62 5.04
C ARG A 53 -9.07 33.47 4.39
N GLN A 54 -10.29 33.72 3.88
CA GLN A 54 -11.05 32.70 3.13
C GLN A 54 -10.39 32.32 1.81
N ALA A 55 -9.87 33.29 1.05
CA ALA A 55 -9.16 33.04 -0.19
C ALA A 55 -7.88 32.25 0.06
N ILE A 56 -7.07 32.61 1.06
CA ILE A 56 -5.86 31.87 1.48
C ILE A 56 -6.24 30.44 1.90
N GLY A 57 -7.27 30.26 2.73
CA GLY A 57 -7.75 28.92 3.10
C GLY A 57 -8.16 28.10 1.88
N SER A 58 -8.98 28.66 0.99
CA SER A 58 -9.46 27.99 -0.22
C SER A 58 -8.36 27.72 -1.25
N THR A 59 -7.34 28.59 -1.36
CA THR A 59 -6.21 28.39 -2.27
C THR A 59 -5.19 27.42 -1.68
N THR A 60 -4.96 27.42 -0.36
CA THR A 60 -4.12 26.42 0.29
C THR A 60 -4.73 25.03 0.13
N GLU A 61 -6.05 24.89 0.36
CA GLU A 61 -6.74 23.62 0.11
C GLU A 61 -6.75 23.26 -1.37
N ALA A 62 -7.05 24.18 -2.28
CA ALA A 62 -7.02 23.89 -3.72
C ALA A 62 -5.62 23.49 -4.23
N ILE A 63 -4.56 24.13 -3.73
CA ILE A 63 -3.17 23.76 -4.06
C ILE A 63 -2.84 22.40 -3.45
N ARG A 64 -3.29 22.12 -2.22
CA ARG A 64 -3.10 20.82 -1.57
C ARG A 64 -3.79 19.72 -2.37
N THR A 65 -5.05 19.90 -2.74
CA THR A 65 -5.82 18.99 -3.60
C THR A 65 -5.12 18.79 -4.96
N LEU A 66 -4.75 19.87 -5.65
CA LEU A 66 -4.09 19.77 -6.96
C LEU A 66 -2.70 19.12 -6.89
N ALA A 67 -1.91 19.40 -5.86
CA ALA A 67 -0.57 18.85 -5.70
C ALA A 67 -0.61 17.37 -5.27
N ILE A 68 -1.43 17.04 -4.29
CA ILE A 68 -1.50 15.68 -3.72
C ILE A 68 -2.33 14.78 -4.63
N GLU A 69 -3.55 15.17 -4.99
CA GLU A 69 -4.45 14.34 -5.79
C GLU A 69 -4.18 14.46 -7.30
N GLY A 70 -3.75 15.65 -7.75
CA GLY A 70 -3.51 15.90 -9.18
C GLY A 70 -2.10 15.57 -9.67
N LEU A 71 -1.07 15.77 -8.82
CA LEU A 71 0.33 15.55 -9.17
C LEU A 71 0.99 14.40 -8.37
N GLY A 72 0.29 13.81 -7.40
CA GLY A 72 0.81 12.71 -6.60
C GLY A 72 1.93 13.10 -5.63
N LEU A 73 2.07 14.38 -5.32
CA LEU A 73 3.08 14.84 -4.35
C LEU A 73 2.66 14.49 -2.93
N SER A 74 3.58 13.99 -2.13
CA SER A 74 3.38 13.86 -0.68
C SER A 74 3.30 15.23 0.00
N PRO A 75 2.62 15.35 1.15
CA PRO A 75 2.64 16.57 1.98
C PRO A 75 4.06 17.08 2.26
N ARG A 76 5.00 16.17 2.49
CA ARG A 76 6.41 16.51 2.74
C ARG A 76 7.08 17.12 1.49
N GLU A 77 6.84 16.57 0.30
CA GLU A 77 7.34 17.14 -0.96
C GLU A 77 6.72 18.50 -1.28
N LEU A 78 5.43 18.67 -0.97
CA LEU A 78 4.76 19.97 -1.09
C LEU A 78 5.42 21.01 -0.17
N PHE A 79 5.79 20.64 1.04
CA PHE A 79 6.52 21.51 1.95
C PHE A 79 7.91 21.89 1.42
N ILE A 80 8.67 20.94 0.85
CA ILE A 80 9.95 21.24 0.17
C ILE A 80 9.74 22.28 -0.94
N TRP A 81 8.68 22.14 -1.72
CA TRP A 81 8.31 23.12 -2.74
C TRP A 81 8.02 24.51 -2.15
N ARG A 82 7.29 24.58 -1.02
CA ARG A 82 7.06 25.84 -0.30
C ARG A 82 8.37 26.47 0.17
N LEU A 83 9.30 25.68 0.71
CA LEU A 83 10.63 26.16 1.08
C LEU A 83 11.42 26.71 -0.11
N LYS A 84 11.33 26.06 -1.29
CA LYS A 84 11.98 26.53 -2.51
C LYS A 84 11.44 27.88 -2.95
N ILE A 85 10.12 28.04 -2.97
CA ILE A 85 9.46 29.31 -3.32
C ILE A 85 9.82 30.42 -2.33
N ALA A 86 9.93 30.09 -1.05
CA ALA A 86 10.33 31.03 0.00
C ALA A 86 11.83 31.38 -0.01
N GLY A 87 12.65 30.76 -0.88
CA GLY A 87 14.10 30.93 -0.89
C GLY A 87 14.81 30.30 0.33
N LEU A 88 14.11 29.44 1.07
CA LEU A 88 14.61 28.81 2.30
C LEU A 88 15.15 27.40 2.07
N ALA A 89 14.85 26.74 0.95
CA ALA A 89 15.29 25.36 0.70
C ALA A 89 16.82 25.19 0.74
N GLU A 90 17.57 26.17 0.21
CA GLU A 90 19.04 26.15 0.21
C GLU A 90 19.66 26.78 1.47
N SER A 91 18.84 27.29 2.39
CA SER A 91 19.33 27.75 3.69
C SER A 91 19.83 26.57 4.53
N PRO A 92 20.72 26.79 5.52
CA PRO A 92 21.15 25.73 6.43
C PRO A 92 19.99 24.96 7.08
N LEU A 93 18.95 25.68 7.52
CA LEU A 93 17.75 25.08 8.11
C LEU A 93 16.94 24.27 7.09
N GLY A 94 16.76 24.78 5.87
CA GLY A 94 16.06 24.07 4.81
C GLY A 94 16.78 22.80 4.36
N GLN A 95 18.10 22.82 4.30
CA GLN A 95 18.91 21.64 4.00
C GLN A 95 18.92 20.64 5.15
N GLN A 96 18.98 21.11 6.40
CA GLN A 96 18.86 20.25 7.58
C GLN A 96 17.51 19.54 7.60
N TRP A 97 16.42 20.28 7.32
CA TRP A 97 15.07 19.71 7.28
C TRP A 97 14.93 18.65 6.19
N GLN A 98 15.42 18.93 4.97
CA GLN A 98 15.39 17.96 3.87
C GLN A 98 16.18 16.67 4.16
N LYS A 99 17.25 16.75 4.96
CA LYS A 99 18.09 15.61 5.35
C LYS A 99 17.62 14.90 6.62
N ALA A 100 16.76 15.50 7.43
CA ALA A 100 16.42 15.02 8.77
C ALA A 100 15.88 13.58 8.76
N ALA A 101 14.97 13.24 7.84
CA ALA A 101 14.43 11.88 7.70
C ALA A 101 15.51 10.84 7.30
N GLN A 102 16.50 11.25 6.50
CA GLN A 102 17.62 10.38 6.15
C GLN A 102 18.56 10.17 7.34
N VAL A 103 18.86 11.25 8.08
CA VAL A 103 19.71 11.19 9.28
C VAL A 103 19.06 10.34 10.37
N ALA A 104 17.80 10.59 10.71
CA ALA A 104 17.05 9.77 11.66
C ALA A 104 16.90 8.32 11.19
N GLY A 105 16.80 8.10 9.88
CA GLY A 105 16.76 6.76 9.28
C GLY A 105 18.08 5.99 9.29
N SER A 106 19.19 6.61 9.70
CA SER A 106 20.47 5.91 9.89
C SER A 106 20.55 5.15 11.22
N ASP A 107 19.73 5.52 12.19
CA ASP A 107 19.54 4.84 13.48
C ASP A 107 18.05 4.83 13.86
N PRO A 108 17.22 4.05 13.14
CA PRO A 108 15.78 4.05 13.34
C PRO A 108 15.36 3.28 14.59
N VAL A 109 14.22 3.65 15.17
CA VAL A 109 13.58 2.84 16.20
C VAL A 109 13.03 1.58 15.55
N SER A 110 13.57 0.43 15.91
CA SER A 110 13.12 -0.85 15.35
C SER A 110 11.80 -1.30 15.97
N LEU A 111 10.84 -1.71 15.14
CA LEU A 111 9.60 -2.36 15.54
C LEU A 111 9.80 -3.88 15.47
N ASP A 112 9.72 -4.56 16.61
CA ASP A 112 9.75 -6.03 16.65
C ASP A 112 8.39 -6.61 16.25
N ARG A 113 7.36 -6.36 17.08
CA ARG A 113 5.98 -6.84 16.83
C ARG A 113 4.93 -5.80 17.18
N GLN A 114 5.14 -5.10 18.29
CA GLN A 114 4.30 -4.00 18.74
C GLN A 114 5.19 -2.90 19.30
N LEU A 115 4.77 -1.66 19.14
CA LEU A 115 5.42 -0.49 19.72
C LEU A 115 4.33 0.50 20.15
N GLN A 116 4.51 1.13 21.30
CA GLN A 116 3.76 2.31 21.69
C GLN A 116 4.74 3.35 22.24
N THR A 117 4.60 4.59 21.80
CA THR A 117 5.45 5.68 22.25
C THR A 117 4.71 7.00 22.22
N GLN A 118 5.06 7.86 23.16
CA GLN A 118 4.68 9.27 23.17
C GLN A 118 5.97 10.08 23.06
N ARG A 119 6.05 10.95 22.05
CA ARG A 119 7.20 11.81 21.82
C ARG A 119 6.73 13.18 21.33
N GLY A 120 7.65 14.13 21.32
CA GLY A 120 7.39 15.46 20.81
C GLY A 120 8.55 16.00 19.98
N PHE A 121 8.25 16.99 19.17
CA PHE A 121 9.17 17.85 18.46
C PHE A 121 9.13 19.23 19.11
N VAL A 122 10.29 19.87 19.23
CA VAL A 122 10.41 21.24 19.75
C VAL A 122 10.79 22.19 18.61
N ALA A 123 10.28 23.42 18.67
CA ALA A 123 10.38 24.39 17.55
C ALA A 123 11.82 24.74 17.13
N ASP A 124 12.79 24.65 18.02
CA ASP A 124 14.18 25.02 17.79
C ASP A 124 15.07 23.86 17.28
N VAL A 125 14.50 22.65 17.16
CA VAL A 125 15.22 21.47 16.69
C VAL A 125 14.65 20.98 15.36
N VAL A 126 15.51 20.89 14.35
CA VAL A 126 15.15 20.31 13.05
C VAL A 126 15.52 18.84 13.03
N GLU A 127 14.51 18.00 13.25
CA GLU A 127 14.67 16.55 13.32
C GLU A 127 13.47 15.82 12.68
N ALA A 128 13.60 14.50 12.60
CA ALA A 128 12.53 13.59 12.21
C ALA A 128 12.59 12.37 13.13
N HIS A 129 11.45 11.72 13.34
CA HIS A 129 11.39 10.44 14.02
C HIS A 129 11.12 9.34 13.00
N VAL A 130 11.94 8.28 13.02
CA VAL A 130 11.86 7.16 12.08
C VAL A 130 11.69 5.85 12.84
N TYR A 131 10.64 5.11 12.48
CA TYR A 131 10.33 3.79 13.02
C TYR A 131 10.41 2.78 11.89
N GLN A 132 11.14 1.68 12.04
CA GLN A 132 11.44 0.76 10.94
C GLN A 132 11.07 -0.69 11.27
N VAL A 133 10.59 -1.40 10.26
CA VAL A 133 10.27 -2.83 10.32
C VAL A 133 10.57 -3.51 8.99
N THR A 134 11.11 -4.73 9.01
CA THR A 134 11.23 -5.55 7.80
C THR A 134 9.98 -6.41 7.68
N LEU A 135 9.28 -6.31 6.55
CA LEU A 135 8.04 -7.03 6.31
C LEU A 135 8.15 -7.87 5.04
N LYS A 136 7.55 -9.05 5.11
CA LYS A 136 7.36 -9.94 3.97
C LYS A 136 6.00 -9.70 3.35
N ARG A 137 5.88 -9.95 2.05
CA ARG A 137 4.61 -9.95 1.32
C ARG A 137 3.58 -10.78 2.08
N GLY A 138 2.43 -10.18 2.35
CA GLY A 138 1.33 -10.79 3.09
C GLY A 138 1.26 -10.48 4.57
N ALA A 139 2.32 -9.92 5.16
CA ALA A 139 2.25 -9.37 6.50
C ALA A 139 1.30 -8.14 6.51
N GLU A 140 0.67 -7.88 7.65
CA GLU A 140 -0.13 -6.68 7.88
C GLU A 140 0.58 -5.76 8.88
N LEU A 141 0.59 -4.47 8.56
CA LEU A 141 1.01 -3.39 9.45
C LEU A 141 -0.22 -2.60 9.87
N VAL A 142 -0.38 -2.41 11.18
CA VAL A 142 -1.43 -1.58 11.79
C VAL A 142 -0.76 -0.43 12.52
N TRP A 143 -1.28 0.77 12.35
CA TRP A 143 -0.82 1.95 13.07
C TRP A 143 -1.98 2.81 13.56
N ARG A 144 -1.73 3.52 14.65
CA ARG A 144 -2.54 4.63 15.12
C ARG A 144 -1.60 5.78 15.46
N LEU A 145 -1.80 6.90 14.80
CA LEU A 145 -1.09 8.15 15.08
C LEU A 145 -2.11 9.16 15.56
N ASP A 146 -1.90 9.70 16.75
CA ASP A 146 -2.72 10.74 17.33
C ASP A 146 -1.83 11.94 17.69
N ARG A 147 -2.33 13.13 17.42
CA ARG A 147 -1.65 14.38 17.78
C ARG A 147 -2.27 14.93 19.05
N VAL A 148 -1.43 15.21 20.04
CA VAL A 148 -1.89 15.81 21.30
C VAL A 148 -2.43 17.22 21.03
N ALA A 149 -3.63 17.52 21.53
CA ALA A 149 -4.31 18.81 21.36
C ALA A 149 -3.41 19.98 21.81
N ASP A 150 -3.55 21.13 21.15
CA ASP A 150 -2.78 22.38 21.36
C ASP A 150 -1.34 22.43 20.84
N SER A 151 -0.86 21.39 20.16
CA SER A 151 0.40 21.49 19.42
C SER A 151 0.26 22.38 18.18
N GLY A 152 1.33 23.11 17.82
CA GLY A 152 1.36 24.08 16.70
C GLY A 152 2.06 23.53 15.44
N GLY A 153 1.61 23.97 14.25
CA GLY A 153 2.20 23.60 12.94
C GLY A 153 1.66 22.30 12.33
N GLU A 154 2.10 21.91 11.13
CA GLU A 154 1.73 20.62 10.50
C GLU A 154 2.72 19.50 10.89
N LEU A 155 2.22 18.27 11.02
CA LEU A 155 3.03 17.05 11.17
C LEU A 155 2.88 16.23 9.91
N PHE A 156 3.98 16.05 9.19
CA PHE A 156 4.04 15.14 8.04
C PHE A 156 4.32 13.74 8.55
N ALA A 157 3.53 12.78 8.09
CA ALA A 157 3.63 11.40 8.52
C ALA A 157 3.44 10.47 7.32
N SER A 158 4.47 9.72 6.95
CA SER A 158 4.43 8.82 5.79
C SER A 158 4.91 7.43 6.13
N LEU A 159 4.31 6.42 5.49
CA LEU A 159 4.80 5.06 5.42
C LEU A 159 5.60 4.92 4.13
N GLU A 160 6.86 4.57 4.24
CA GLU A 160 7.79 4.44 3.13
C GLU A 160 8.34 3.02 3.05
N ARG A 161 8.69 2.59 1.85
CA ARG A 161 9.25 1.27 1.57
C ARG A 161 10.56 1.40 0.80
N ARG A 162 11.45 0.45 1.04
CA ARG A 162 12.60 0.14 0.19
C ARG A 162 12.77 -1.37 0.08
N ASP A 163 13.26 -1.86 -1.06
CA ASP A 163 13.62 -3.27 -1.23
C ASP A 163 14.65 -3.75 -0.18
N SER A 164 14.52 -5.01 0.24
CA SER A 164 15.50 -5.66 1.14
C SER A 164 16.73 -6.22 0.42
N ASP A 165 16.63 -6.46 -0.90
CA ASP A 165 17.52 -7.36 -1.63
C ASP A 165 18.61 -6.64 -2.46
N GLY A 166 18.81 -5.34 -2.25
CA GLY A 166 19.89 -4.60 -2.89
C GLY A 166 21.23 -4.84 -2.19
N GLU A 167 22.18 -5.48 -2.88
CA GLU A 167 23.58 -5.78 -2.48
C GLU A 167 24.36 -4.54 -1.93
N PHE A 168 23.78 -3.34 -1.99
CA PHE A 168 24.35 -2.12 -1.42
C PHE A 168 23.32 -1.12 -0.82
N GLY A 169 22.09 -1.52 -0.44
CA GLY A 169 21.17 -0.62 0.30
C GLY A 169 20.87 0.74 -0.37
N THR A 170 21.10 0.87 -1.68
CA THR A 170 21.04 2.12 -2.47
C THR A 170 19.65 2.43 -3.03
N GLY A 171 18.63 1.62 -2.73
CA GLY A 171 17.26 1.86 -3.17
C GLY A 171 16.69 3.17 -2.61
N THR A 172 15.94 3.90 -3.43
CA THR A 172 15.20 5.09 -3.00
C THR A 172 14.01 4.68 -2.14
N TRP A 173 13.72 5.47 -1.12
CA TRP A 173 12.49 5.29 -0.34
C TRP A 173 11.28 5.75 -1.16
N GLU A 174 10.29 4.88 -1.28
CA GLU A 174 9.03 5.17 -1.95
C GLU A 174 7.93 5.36 -0.92
N THR A 175 7.16 6.43 -1.04
CA THR A 175 5.98 6.64 -0.20
C THR A 175 4.87 5.69 -0.60
N VAL A 176 4.45 4.85 0.35
CA VAL A 176 3.44 3.81 0.16
C VAL A 176 2.07 4.23 0.69
N ALA A 177 2.05 5.07 1.73
CA ALA A 177 0.85 5.67 2.29
C ALA A 177 1.20 6.92 3.10
N GLU A 178 0.26 7.85 3.20
CA GLU A 178 0.29 8.91 4.22
C GLU A 178 -0.43 8.42 5.48
N LEU A 179 0.02 8.87 6.64
CA LEU A 179 -0.61 8.59 7.92
C LEU A 179 -1.44 9.79 8.34
N ASP A 180 -2.70 9.53 8.67
CA ASP A 180 -3.55 10.51 9.34
C ASP A 180 -3.21 10.53 10.84
N ALA A 181 -3.13 11.73 11.41
CA ALA A 181 -2.82 11.97 12.82
C ALA A 181 -4.09 12.20 13.68
N SER A 182 -5.24 11.69 13.22
CA SER A 182 -6.56 11.82 13.86
C SER A 182 -6.82 10.85 15.00
N GLY A 183 -5.88 9.95 15.29
CA GLY A 183 -6.08 8.85 16.24
C GLY A 183 -6.89 7.68 15.67
N GLN A 184 -7.29 7.71 14.39
CA GLN A 184 -7.91 6.54 13.77
C GLN A 184 -6.87 5.46 13.45
N SER A 185 -7.19 4.21 13.79
CA SER A 185 -6.34 3.07 13.43
C SER A 185 -6.48 2.75 11.95
N THR A 186 -5.35 2.65 11.24
CA THR A 186 -5.29 2.20 9.85
C THR A 186 -4.53 0.88 9.78
N ARG A 187 -4.97 -0.01 8.89
CA ARG A 187 -4.34 -1.30 8.61
C ARG A 187 -3.95 -1.41 7.15
N ARG A 188 -2.84 -2.09 6.87
CA ARG A 188 -2.36 -2.31 5.51
C ARG A 188 -1.64 -3.64 5.38
N VAL A 189 -2.11 -4.47 4.46
CA VAL A 189 -1.36 -5.65 4.03
C VAL A 189 -0.25 -5.23 3.06
N VAL A 190 0.96 -5.68 3.35
CA VAL A 190 2.19 -5.40 2.61
C VAL A 190 2.26 -6.26 1.35
N ARG A 191 2.38 -5.62 0.18
CA ARG A 191 2.37 -6.29 -1.13
C ARG A 191 3.70 -6.90 -1.54
N GLU A 192 4.78 -6.34 -1.04
CA GLU A 192 6.13 -6.63 -1.49
C GLU A 192 7.06 -6.72 -0.27
N ASP A 193 7.98 -7.66 -0.33
CA ASP A 193 9.06 -7.80 0.65
C ASP A 193 9.85 -6.49 0.72
N GLY A 194 10.28 -6.10 1.92
CA GLY A 194 11.15 -4.95 2.04
C GLY A 194 11.27 -4.42 3.45
N ILE A 195 12.03 -3.34 3.54
CA ILE A 195 12.16 -2.51 4.73
C ILE A 195 11.11 -1.42 4.63
N TYR A 196 10.23 -1.36 5.62
CA TYR A 196 9.22 -0.34 5.77
C TYR A 196 9.61 0.59 6.89
N ARG A 197 9.32 1.88 6.74
CA ARG A 197 9.50 2.85 7.80
C ARG A 197 8.36 3.85 7.88
N ILE A 198 8.03 4.26 9.09
CA ILE A 198 7.19 5.43 9.34
C ILE A 198 8.11 6.61 9.60
N VAL A 199 7.92 7.67 8.84
CA VAL A 199 8.65 8.93 8.97
C VAL A 199 7.71 9.99 9.51
N LEU A 200 8.00 10.51 10.68
CA LEU A 200 7.29 11.64 11.28
C LEU A 200 8.20 12.86 11.28
N GLN A 201 7.74 13.96 10.72
CA GLN A 201 8.52 15.19 10.63
C GLN A 201 7.61 16.42 10.69
N PRO A 202 7.83 17.36 11.60
CA PRO A 202 7.04 18.59 11.68
C PRO A 202 7.48 19.60 10.62
N GLU A 203 6.65 20.62 10.36
CA GLU A 203 7.11 21.85 9.69
C GLU A 203 8.25 22.53 10.48
N LEU A 204 9.03 23.38 9.80
CA LEU A 204 10.04 24.21 10.49
C LEU A 204 9.38 25.04 11.60
N PHE A 205 10.00 25.03 12.78
CA PHE A 205 9.55 25.77 13.97
C PHE A 205 8.23 25.31 14.59
N ALA A 206 7.70 24.15 14.19
CA ALA A 206 6.53 23.57 14.80
C ALA A 206 6.89 22.79 16.08
N SER A 207 6.04 22.91 17.10
CA SER A 207 6.11 22.08 18.31
C SER A 207 4.95 21.12 18.30
N VAL A 208 5.25 19.83 18.17
CA VAL A 208 4.24 18.78 17.95
C VAL A 208 4.47 17.64 18.92
N GLU A 209 3.47 17.34 19.74
CA GLU A 209 3.43 16.10 20.53
C GLU A 209 2.50 15.09 19.87
N TYR A 210 2.92 13.82 19.87
CA TYR A 210 2.16 12.74 19.26
C TYR A 210 2.24 11.45 20.06
N ASN A 211 1.18 10.66 19.93
CA ASN A 211 1.11 9.27 20.35
C ASN A 211 1.17 8.38 19.11
N LEU A 212 2.09 7.42 19.08
CA LEU A 212 2.20 6.43 18.02
C LEU A 212 2.10 5.03 18.59
N ALA A 213 1.16 4.25 18.07
CA ALA A 213 1.06 2.82 18.30
C ALA A 213 1.22 2.08 16.97
N LEU A 214 2.08 1.06 16.94
CA LEU A 214 2.35 0.21 15.78
C LEU A 214 2.20 -1.25 16.14
N ALA A 215 1.75 -2.07 15.20
CA ALA A 215 1.77 -3.52 15.30
C ALA A 215 1.97 -4.16 13.93
N SER A 216 2.75 -5.24 13.87
CA SER A 216 2.93 -6.08 12.69
C SER A 216 2.54 -7.53 12.98
N GLY A 217 2.01 -8.22 11.96
CA GLY A 217 1.53 -9.59 12.08
C GLY A 217 1.03 -10.16 10.75
N GLY A 218 0.17 -11.18 10.82
CA GLY A 218 -0.42 -11.81 9.65
C GLY A 218 -1.72 -11.14 9.22
N SER A 219 -2.04 -11.27 7.93
CA SER A 219 -3.27 -10.74 7.34
C SER A 219 -4.40 -11.75 7.19
N LEU A 220 -4.13 -13.03 7.46
CA LEU A 220 -5.11 -14.11 7.37
C LEU A 220 -5.18 -14.86 8.70
N GLY A 221 -6.38 -15.34 9.02
CA GLY A 221 -6.56 -16.30 10.11
C GLY A 221 -5.89 -17.64 9.80
N MET A 222 -5.49 -18.36 10.85
CA MET A 222 -4.96 -19.72 10.72
C MET A 222 -6.07 -20.66 10.19
N PRO A 223 -5.90 -21.36 9.05
CA PRO A 223 -6.94 -22.17 8.42
C PRO A 223 -7.23 -23.50 9.10
N VAL A 224 -6.59 -23.80 10.25
CA VAL A 224 -6.82 -25.01 11.02
C VAL A 224 -7.17 -24.61 12.44
N SER A 225 -8.34 -25.03 12.93
CA SER A 225 -8.83 -24.63 14.24
C SER A 225 -7.89 -25.07 15.36
N GLY A 226 -7.46 -24.12 16.19
CA GLY A 226 -6.55 -24.35 17.31
C GLY A 226 -5.08 -24.52 16.94
N ALA A 227 -4.73 -24.50 15.65
CA ALA A 227 -3.34 -24.49 15.21
C ALA A 227 -2.73 -23.08 15.32
N SER A 228 -1.41 -23.02 15.24
CA SER A 228 -0.60 -21.81 15.28
C SER A 228 0.62 -21.96 14.36
N GLN A 229 1.44 -20.91 14.22
CA GLN A 229 2.64 -20.98 13.39
C GLN A 229 3.59 -22.13 13.74
N ARG A 230 3.66 -22.55 15.01
CA ARG A 230 4.52 -23.67 15.43
C ARG A 230 4.10 -25.02 14.84
N ASP A 231 2.86 -25.11 14.35
CA ASP A 231 2.27 -26.33 13.78
C ASP A 231 2.52 -26.41 12.26
N ILE A 232 3.13 -25.38 11.67
CA ILE A 232 3.67 -25.40 10.30
C ILE A 232 4.96 -26.24 10.33
N GLY A 233 4.87 -27.49 9.86
CA GLY A 233 5.99 -28.44 9.91
C GLY A 233 6.72 -28.62 8.58
N SER A 234 6.13 -28.15 7.47
CA SER A 234 6.78 -28.15 6.16
C SER A 234 6.58 -26.79 5.47
N PRO A 235 7.65 -25.99 5.30
CA PRO A 235 7.53 -24.63 4.80
C PRO A 235 7.39 -24.60 3.27
N PHE A 236 7.02 -23.44 2.75
CA PHE A 236 7.08 -23.13 1.33
C PHE A 236 8.50 -23.33 0.80
N GLY A 237 8.64 -23.73 -0.46
CA GLY A 237 9.95 -23.95 -1.07
C GLY A 237 10.61 -25.30 -0.74
N ALA A 238 10.12 -26.03 0.26
CA ALA A 238 10.69 -27.32 0.67
C ALA A 238 10.74 -28.32 -0.51
N PRO A 239 11.81 -29.12 -0.65
CA PRO A 239 11.95 -30.07 -1.75
C PRO A 239 10.87 -31.16 -1.68
N ARG A 240 10.30 -31.49 -2.83
CA ARG A 240 9.30 -32.55 -3.02
C ARG A 240 9.76 -33.51 -4.11
N ASP A 241 9.30 -34.75 -4.03
CA ASP A 241 9.59 -35.81 -4.99
C ASP A 241 11.10 -35.99 -5.26
N GLY A 242 11.90 -36.01 -4.20
CA GLY A 242 13.37 -36.11 -4.30
C GLY A 242 14.07 -34.86 -4.84
N GLY A 243 13.41 -33.70 -4.82
CA GLY A 243 13.95 -32.43 -5.31
C GLY A 243 13.47 -32.04 -6.71
N ALA A 244 12.63 -32.87 -7.35
CA ALA A 244 12.07 -32.56 -8.68
C ALA A 244 10.99 -31.46 -8.64
N ARG A 245 10.42 -31.18 -7.47
CA ARG A 245 9.36 -30.18 -7.27
C ARG A 245 9.64 -29.35 -6.02
N SER A 246 9.17 -28.10 -6.04
CA SER A 246 9.11 -27.23 -4.87
C SER A 246 7.73 -27.31 -4.19
N HIS A 247 7.71 -27.17 -2.87
CA HIS A 247 6.48 -27.08 -2.10
C HIS A 247 5.79 -25.72 -2.32
N HIS A 248 4.62 -25.71 -2.95
CA HIS A 248 3.87 -24.49 -3.31
C HIS A 248 2.85 -24.05 -2.23
N GLY A 249 3.14 -24.36 -0.97
CA GLY A 249 2.29 -24.06 0.17
C GLY A 249 3.01 -24.35 1.48
N VAL A 250 2.25 -24.47 2.56
CA VAL A 250 2.72 -24.92 3.88
C VAL A 250 1.89 -26.12 4.33
N ASP A 251 2.52 -27.03 5.10
CA ASP A 251 1.80 -28.14 5.73
C ASP A 251 1.61 -27.85 7.22
N ILE A 252 0.34 -27.71 7.62
CA ILE A 252 -0.09 -27.41 9.00
C ILE A 252 -0.57 -28.71 9.64
N PHE A 253 0.19 -29.22 10.61
CA PHE A 253 -0.08 -30.50 11.26
C PHE A 253 -1.13 -30.36 12.35
N ALA A 254 -2.12 -31.24 12.33
CA ALA A 254 -3.16 -31.32 13.34
C ALA A 254 -3.79 -32.73 13.34
N PRO A 255 -4.47 -33.15 14.43
CA PRO A 255 -5.19 -34.41 14.45
C PRO A 255 -6.18 -34.54 13.26
N ARG A 256 -6.30 -35.73 12.69
CA ARG A 256 -7.34 -36.01 11.69
C ARG A 256 -8.72 -35.65 12.27
N GLY A 257 -9.57 -35.01 11.47
CA GLY A 257 -10.89 -34.55 11.92
C GLY A 257 -10.88 -33.14 12.51
N THR A 258 -9.72 -32.50 12.67
CA THR A 258 -9.66 -31.08 13.08
C THR A 258 -10.30 -30.21 12.00
N ALA A 259 -11.12 -29.23 12.39
CA ALA A 259 -11.79 -28.35 11.45
C ALA A 259 -10.79 -27.48 10.65
N VAL A 260 -11.05 -27.36 9.35
CA VAL A 260 -10.35 -26.50 8.41
C VAL A 260 -11.28 -25.37 8.01
N THR A 261 -10.86 -24.12 8.18
CA THR A 261 -11.71 -22.93 8.01
C THR A 261 -11.30 -22.06 6.83
N ALA A 262 -12.26 -21.35 6.25
CA ALA A 262 -12.02 -20.35 5.21
C ALA A 262 -11.16 -19.21 5.76
N VAL A 263 -10.12 -18.80 5.01
CA VAL A 263 -9.25 -17.67 5.42
C VAL A 263 -9.80 -16.32 4.97
N ALA A 264 -10.78 -16.32 4.07
CA ALA A 264 -11.37 -15.14 3.46
C ALA A 264 -12.78 -15.47 2.99
N ASP A 265 -13.60 -14.45 2.84
CA ASP A 265 -14.91 -14.57 2.20
C ASP A 265 -14.70 -14.96 0.73
N GLY A 266 -15.60 -15.78 0.18
CA GLY A 266 -15.55 -16.11 -1.23
C GLY A 266 -16.32 -17.34 -1.62
N ARG A 267 -16.01 -17.86 -2.81
CA ARG A 267 -16.69 -19.04 -3.37
C ARG A 267 -15.78 -20.25 -3.41
N VAL A 268 -16.29 -21.39 -2.95
CA VAL A 268 -15.54 -22.65 -2.88
C VAL A 268 -15.78 -23.54 -4.07
N ARG A 269 -14.79 -24.36 -4.41
CA ARG A 269 -14.90 -25.49 -5.34
C ARG A 269 -14.22 -26.70 -4.73
N THR A 270 -15.00 -27.74 -4.46
CA THR A 270 -14.48 -29.02 -3.96
C THR A 270 -14.01 -29.90 -5.12
N GLY A 271 -13.06 -30.79 -4.85
CA GLY A 271 -12.54 -31.74 -5.84
C GLY A 271 -11.77 -32.89 -5.20
N THR A 272 -11.53 -33.96 -5.97
CA THR A 272 -10.67 -35.07 -5.54
C THR A 272 -9.62 -35.35 -6.61
N SER A 273 -8.35 -35.48 -6.22
CA SER A 273 -7.24 -35.81 -7.14
C SER A 273 -6.22 -36.74 -6.49
N ASN A 274 -5.34 -37.35 -7.31
CA ASN A 274 -4.27 -38.22 -6.82
C ASN A 274 -3.26 -37.46 -5.93
N LEU A 275 -2.91 -36.23 -6.32
CA LEU A 275 -1.96 -35.41 -5.57
C LEU A 275 -2.63 -34.82 -4.33
N GLY A 276 -3.62 -33.94 -4.53
CA GLY A 276 -4.25 -33.19 -3.44
C GLY A 276 -5.24 -33.97 -2.58
N GLY A 277 -5.61 -35.19 -2.97
CA GLY A 277 -6.71 -35.89 -2.32
C GLY A 277 -8.00 -35.10 -2.44
N LYS A 278 -8.84 -35.15 -1.39
CA LYS A 278 -9.97 -34.24 -1.24
C LYS A 278 -9.44 -32.84 -0.97
N HIS A 279 -9.86 -31.88 -1.78
CA HIS A 279 -9.37 -30.52 -1.70
C HIS A 279 -10.47 -29.48 -1.97
N VAL A 280 -10.23 -28.26 -1.48
CA VAL A 280 -11.05 -27.08 -1.73
C VAL A 280 -10.19 -26.01 -2.37
N TRP A 281 -10.72 -25.40 -3.42
CA TRP A 281 -10.26 -24.10 -3.92
C TRP A 281 -11.23 -23.02 -3.45
N LEU A 282 -10.74 -22.03 -2.73
CA LEU A 282 -11.49 -20.83 -2.36
C LEU A 282 -11.03 -19.66 -3.24
N SER A 283 -11.97 -19.05 -3.95
CA SER A 283 -11.73 -17.82 -4.70
C SER A 283 -12.31 -16.65 -3.90
N GLY A 284 -11.44 -15.89 -3.26
CA GLY A 284 -11.78 -14.78 -2.38
C GLY A 284 -10.79 -13.63 -2.56
N SER A 285 -11.17 -12.42 -2.15
CA SER A 285 -10.27 -11.27 -2.24
C SER A 285 -9.59 -11.01 -0.91
N LEU A 286 -8.28 -10.83 -0.95
CA LEU A 286 -7.54 -10.15 0.11
C LEU A 286 -7.33 -8.71 -0.33
N LEU A 287 -7.69 -7.76 0.55
CA LEU A 287 -7.59 -6.32 0.28
C LEU A 287 -6.23 -5.98 -0.33
N GLY A 288 -6.24 -5.58 -1.60
CA GLY A 288 -5.04 -5.14 -2.31
C GLY A 288 -4.19 -6.21 -3.00
N PHE A 289 -4.55 -7.50 -2.97
CA PHE A 289 -3.83 -8.59 -3.67
C PHE A 289 -4.53 -9.11 -4.94
N GLY A 290 -5.57 -8.41 -5.40
CA GLY A 290 -6.38 -8.84 -6.54
C GLY A 290 -7.32 -9.99 -6.15
N SER A 291 -7.34 -11.04 -6.97
CA SER A 291 -8.19 -12.22 -6.77
C SER A 291 -7.33 -13.47 -6.54
N PRO A 292 -6.67 -13.61 -5.38
CA PRO A 292 -5.95 -14.83 -5.05
C PRO A 292 -6.91 -16.03 -4.98
N ARG A 293 -6.33 -17.22 -5.09
CA ARG A 293 -7.02 -18.48 -4.84
C ARG A 293 -6.30 -19.22 -3.73
N TYR A 294 -7.05 -19.69 -2.76
CA TYR A 294 -6.55 -20.46 -1.63
C TYR A 294 -6.83 -21.94 -1.86
N TYR A 295 -5.82 -22.76 -1.64
CA TYR A 295 -5.88 -24.20 -1.87
C TYR A 295 -5.75 -24.94 -0.55
N TYR A 296 -6.72 -25.81 -0.28
CA TYR A 296 -6.79 -26.63 0.93
C TYR A 296 -6.79 -28.08 0.49
N ALA A 297 -5.75 -28.86 0.81
CA ALA A 297 -5.63 -30.23 0.35
C ALA A 297 -5.43 -31.24 1.49
N HIS A 298 -5.54 -32.52 1.10
CA HIS A 298 -5.44 -33.69 1.96
C HIS A 298 -6.59 -33.86 2.95
N LEU A 299 -7.73 -33.21 2.72
CA LEU A 299 -8.89 -33.25 3.61
C LEU A 299 -9.41 -34.68 3.80
N ASP A 300 -9.98 -34.96 4.97
CA ASP A 300 -10.64 -36.23 5.27
C ASP A 300 -12.09 -36.23 4.76
N ALA A 301 -12.79 -35.11 4.94
CA ALA A 301 -14.15 -34.87 4.47
C ALA A 301 -14.37 -33.37 4.15
N PHE A 302 -15.39 -33.10 3.33
CA PHE A 302 -15.89 -31.76 3.08
C PHE A 302 -17.06 -31.48 4.02
N GLU A 303 -17.16 -30.24 4.49
CA GLU A 303 -18.37 -29.72 5.15
C GLU A 303 -19.20 -28.88 4.18
N VAL A 304 -18.56 -28.33 3.14
CA VAL A 304 -19.20 -27.47 2.14
C VAL A 304 -19.47 -28.19 0.82
N GLU A 305 -20.48 -27.70 0.11
CA GLU A 305 -20.76 -28.10 -1.27
C GLU A 305 -19.95 -27.28 -2.28
N SER A 306 -19.64 -27.88 -3.43
CA SER A 306 -18.94 -27.16 -4.50
C SER A 306 -19.82 -26.04 -5.05
N GLY A 307 -19.28 -24.83 -5.11
CA GLY A 307 -19.99 -23.64 -5.58
C GLY A 307 -20.63 -22.81 -4.46
N ALA A 308 -20.59 -23.24 -3.20
CA ALA A 308 -21.09 -22.45 -2.08
C ALA A 308 -20.30 -21.15 -1.88
N ASP A 309 -20.97 -20.09 -1.44
CA ASP A 309 -20.33 -18.92 -0.85
C ASP A 309 -20.08 -19.19 0.64
N VAL A 310 -18.95 -18.71 1.16
CA VAL A 310 -18.52 -18.88 2.55
C VAL A 310 -17.96 -17.56 3.06
N ASP A 311 -18.08 -17.33 4.36
CA ASP A 311 -17.44 -16.24 5.07
C ASP A 311 -16.12 -16.72 5.69
N ALA A 312 -15.19 -15.80 5.93
CA ALA A 312 -13.96 -16.09 6.66
C ALA A 312 -14.29 -16.71 8.03
N GLY A 313 -13.69 -17.87 8.32
CA GLY A 313 -13.95 -18.65 9.53
C GLY A 313 -14.92 -19.81 9.35
N ASP A 314 -15.69 -19.88 8.26
CA ASP A 314 -16.58 -21.02 7.99
C ASP A 314 -15.80 -22.32 7.81
N VAL A 315 -16.33 -23.42 8.32
CA VAL A 315 -15.72 -24.75 8.19
C VAL A 315 -15.88 -25.24 6.76
N LEU A 316 -14.76 -25.50 6.08
CA LEU A 316 -14.69 -26.04 4.72
C LEU A 316 -14.67 -27.58 4.71
N GLY A 317 -14.16 -28.16 5.78
CA GLY A 317 -13.95 -29.59 5.91
C GLY A 317 -13.00 -29.89 7.05
N TYR A 318 -12.37 -31.06 7.00
CA TYR A 318 -11.60 -31.57 8.13
C TYR A 318 -10.23 -32.08 7.71
N VAL A 319 -9.22 -31.84 8.55
CA VAL A 319 -7.85 -32.30 8.37
C VAL A 319 -7.82 -33.80 8.15
N GLY A 320 -7.06 -34.24 7.16
CA GLY A 320 -6.90 -35.65 6.81
C GLY A 320 -5.50 -35.94 6.33
N ASN A 321 -5.39 -36.97 5.49
CA ASN A 321 -4.17 -37.27 4.76
C ASN A 321 -4.50 -37.95 3.41
N THR A 322 -5.59 -37.53 2.75
CA THR A 322 -5.99 -38.14 1.47
C THR A 322 -5.06 -37.73 0.32
N GLY A 323 -5.09 -38.45 -0.79
CA GLY A 323 -4.19 -38.21 -1.93
C GLY A 323 -2.80 -38.78 -1.69
N ASN A 324 -1.75 -38.05 -2.07
CA ASN A 324 -0.37 -38.50 -1.91
C ASN A 324 0.14 -38.43 -0.45
N ALA A 325 -0.59 -37.75 0.44
CA ALA A 325 -0.30 -37.66 1.87
C ALA A 325 -0.65 -38.93 2.68
N ARG A 326 -1.22 -39.97 2.05
CA ARG A 326 -1.78 -41.14 2.77
C ARG A 326 -0.81 -41.85 3.71
N THR A 327 0.50 -41.74 3.47
CA THR A 327 1.56 -42.36 4.26
C THR A 327 2.26 -41.38 5.22
N THR A 328 1.78 -40.15 5.35
CA THR A 328 2.33 -39.13 6.26
C THR A 328 1.35 -38.86 7.41
N PRO A 329 1.81 -38.21 8.51
CA PRO A 329 0.91 -37.73 9.55
C PRO A 329 -0.17 -36.79 8.98
N PRO A 330 -1.39 -36.77 9.56
CA PRO A 330 -2.44 -35.86 9.14
C PRO A 330 -2.03 -34.39 9.19
N HIS A 331 -2.37 -33.65 8.14
CA HIS A 331 -2.07 -32.23 8.01
C HIS A 331 -3.00 -31.60 6.96
N LEU A 332 -3.11 -30.27 7.01
CA LEU A 332 -3.62 -29.46 5.92
C LEU A 332 -2.44 -29.01 5.07
N HIS A 333 -2.46 -29.30 3.77
CA HIS A 333 -1.65 -28.54 2.82
C HIS A 333 -2.40 -27.26 2.44
N PHE A 334 -1.84 -26.10 2.75
CA PHE A 334 -2.42 -24.79 2.46
C PHE A 334 -1.53 -24.01 1.49
N GLY A 335 -2.10 -23.57 0.37
CA GLY A 335 -1.39 -22.79 -0.64
C GLY A 335 -2.12 -21.51 -1.03
N ILE A 336 -1.36 -20.46 -1.37
CA ILE A 336 -1.90 -19.20 -1.89
C ILE A 336 -1.40 -19.03 -3.31
N TYR A 337 -2.32 -18.86 -4.26
CA TYR A 337 -2.02 -18.74 -5.68
C TYR A 337 -2.50 -17.40 -6.22
N THR A 338 -1.59 -16.67 -6.84
CA THR A 338 -1.86 -15.38 -7.48
C THR A 338 -1.65 -15.48 -8.99
N ALA A 339 -1.91 -14.39 -9.72
CA ALA A 339 -1.64 -14.34 -11.16
C ALA A 339 -0.15 -14.57 -11.50
N SER A 340 0.77 -14.23 -10.59
CA SER A 340 2.21 -14.44 -10.76
C SER A 340 2.69 -15.81 -10.28
N GLY A 341 1.78 -16.69 -9.83
CA GLY A 341 2.12 -18.03 -9.31
C GLY A 341 1.90 -18.17 -7.80
N PRO A 342 2.40 -19.28 -7.20
CA PRO A 342 2.26 -19.54 -5.78
C PRO A 342 3.12 -18.57 -4.97
N VAL A 343 2.60 -18.15 -3.82
CA VAL A 343 3.30 -17.28 -2.87
C VAL A 343 3.39 -17.97 -1.52
N ASP A 344 4.44 -17.65 -0.76
CA ASP A 344 4.63 -18.19 0.57
C ASP A 344 3.45 -17.79 1.48
N PRO A 345 2.68 -18.76 2.01
CA PRO A 345 1.59 -18.47 2.93
C PRO A 345 2.03 -18.04 4.33
N GLU A 346 3.25 -18.39 4.76
CA GLU A 346 3.68 -18.23 6.15
C GLU A 346 3.56 -16.79 6.68
N PRO A 347 3.99 -15.73 5.95
CA PRO A 347 3.81 -14.35 6.41
C PRO A 347 2.35 -13.92 6.59
N PHE A 348 1.42 -14.53 5.85
CA PHE A 348 -0.01 -14.25 5.99
C PHE A 348 -0.61 -14.87 7.25
N LEU A 349 -0.04 -15.99 7.70
CA LEU A 349 -0.55 -16.83 8.80
C LEU A 349 0.10 -16.51 10.16
N GLN A 350 0.89 -15.43 10.25
CA GLN A 350 1.32 -14.93 11.54
C GLN A 350 0.11 -14.47 12.37
N PRO A 351 0.20 -14.40 13.70
CA PRO A 351 -0.93 -13.92 14.49
C PRO A 351 -1.29 -12.48 14.10
N GLU A 352 -2.57 -12.14 14.18
CA GLU A 352 -3.08 -10.81 13.79
C GLU A 352 -2.33 -9.69 14.55
N PRO A 353 -1.97 -8.59 13.86
CA PRO A 353 -1.43 -7.42 14.51
C PRO A 353 -2.47 -6.76 15.42
N VAL A 354 -2.20 -6.73 16.72
CA VAL A 354 -3.01 -6.01 17.72
C VAL A 354 -2.22 -4.81 18.20
N LEU A 355 -2.80 -3.61 18.19
CA LEU A 355 -2.15 -2.44 18.79
C LEU A 355 -2.08 -2.62 20.32
N PRO A 356 -1.02 -2.13 20.98
CA PRO A 356 -0.98 -2.03 22.44
C PRO A 356 -2.22 -1.31 23.00
N ARG A 357 -2.69 -1.77 24.17
CA ARG A 357 -3.77 -1.09 24.90
C ARG A 357 -3.22 0.18 25.53
N GLU A 358 -4.05 1.23 25.53
CA GLU A 358 -3.74 2.52 26.15
C GLU A 358 -3.54 2.46 27.66
#